data_AF-A0A1G9PDV8-F1
#
_entry.id   AF-A0A1G9PDV8-F1
#
_cell.length_a   1.000
_cell.length_b   1.000
_cell.length_c   1.000
_cell.angle_alpha   90.00
_cell.angle_beta   90.00
_cell.angle_gamma   90.00
#
_symmetry.space_group_name_H-M   'P 1'
#
loop_
_entity.id
_entity.type
_entity.pdbx_description
1 polymer ?
#
loop_
_entity_poly.entity_id
_entity_poly.type
_entity_poly.pdbx_seq_one_letter_code
_entity_poly.pdbx_strand_id
1 'polypeptide(L)'
;MNQSSSAFLICYLDRVKLSEWAARNGVHYQTAWAWAKEGRMPVPVRQTPSGTWLVDEPAPEASGRVVAYCRVSSADQKPDLDRQVARVVQGATGLGLPVAEVVTEVGSGVNGRRCKLHRLLSDPRAA
;
A
#
# COMPACT_ATOMS: atom_id res chain seq x y z
N MET A 1 4.06 -9.37 -33.26
CA MET A 1 3.38 -8.07 -33.21
C MET A 1 3.35 -7.64 -31.75
N ASN A 2 4.43 -6.96 -31.34
CA ASN A 2 4.62 -6.46 -29.98
C ASN A 2 4.05 -5.05 -29.90
N GLN A 3 2.90 -4.91 -29.26
CA GLN A 3 2.35 -3.61 -28.87
C GLN A 3 1.76 -3.78 -27.47
N SER A 4 2.12 -2.84 -26.58
CA SER A 4 1.57 -2.61 -25.23
C SER A 4 2.19 -3.35 -24.04
N SER A 5 3.51 -3.20 -23.81
CA SER A 5 4.09 -3.32 -22.44
C SER A 5 4.64 -1.99 -21.90
N SER A 6 4.40 -0.86 -22.57
CA SER A 6 4.96 0.44 -22.18
C SER A 6 4.06 1.28 -21.27
N ALA A 7 2.81 0.88 -21.02
CA ALA A 7 1.83 1.69 -20.28
C ALA A 7 1.51 1.18 -18.87
N PHE A 8 1.86 -0.07 -18.54
CA PHE A 8 1.54 -0.66 -17.22
C PHE A 8 2.53 -0.22 -16.12
N LEU A 9 3.67 0.36 -16.48
CA LEU A 9 4.73 0.76 -15.55
C LEU A 9 4.58 2.19 -14.99
N ILE A 10 3.55 2.94 -15.40
CA ILE A 10 3.40 4.37 -15.06
C ILE A 10 2.80 4.60 -13.65
N CYS A 11 2.24 3.59 -12.98
CA CYS A 11 1.34 3.85 -11.85
C CYS A 11 1.89 3.72 -10.42
N TYR A 12 3.17 3.44 -10.15
CA TYR A 12 3.64 3.34 -8.75
C TYR A 12 5.10 3.77 -8.54
N LEU A 13 5.52 4.89 -9.14
CA LEU A 13 6.73 5.58 -8.67
C LEU A 13 6.31 6.50 -7.53
N ASP A 14 6.48 6.03 -6.29
CA ASP A 14 6.30 6.90 -5.13
C ASP A 14 7.51 7.83 -5.07
N ARG A 15 7.28 9.13 -5.26
CA ARG A 15 8.38 10.11 -5.32
C ARG A 15 8.75 10.52 -3.91
N VAL A 16 9.88 10.03 -3.44
CA VAL A 16 10.40 10.38 -2.11
C VAL A 16 11.46 11.46 -2.20
N LYS A 17 11.54 12.30 -1.15
CA LYS A 17 12.63 13.29 -1.05
C LYS A 17 13.95 12.56 -0.85
N LEU A 18 15.05 13.11 -1.39
CA LEU A 18 16.39 12.54 -1.20
C LEU A 18 16.76 12.34 0.28
N SER A 19 16.31 13.24 1.17
CA SER A 19 16.52 13.12 2.61
C SER A 19 15.82 11.91 3.22
N GLU A 20 14.62 11.59 2.73
CA GLU A 20 13.82 10.47 3.20
C GLU A 20 14.40 9.14 2.68
N TRP A 21 14.78 9.11 1.40
CA TRP A 21 15.49 7.98 0.82
C TRP A 21 16.80 7.69 1.56
N ALA A 22 17.57 8.73 1.88
CA ALA A 22 18.82 8.60 2.61
C ALA A 22 18.60 7.99 4.01
N ALA A 23 17.59 8.47 4.74
CA ALA A 23 17.23 7.93 6.05
C ALA A 23 16.81 6.45 5.98
N ARG A 24 15.98 6.07 5.00
CA ARG A 24 15.53 4.67 4.81
C ARG A 24 16.69 3.72 4.49
N ASN A 25 17.67 4.18 3.72
CA ASN A 25 18.82 3.38 3.29
C ASN A 25 20.02 3.46 4.25
N GLY A 26 19.88 4.16 5.38
CA GLY A 26 20.98 4.33 6.34
C GLY A 26 22.15 5.16 5.79
N VAL A 27 21.92 5.97 4.76
CA VAL A 27 22.91 6.84 4.14
C VAL A 27 22.80 8.23 4.72
N HIS A 28 23.93 8.86 5.08
CA HIS A 28 23.91 10.26 5.51
C HIS A 28 23.48 11.17 4.36
N TYR A 29 22.63 12.16 4.64
CA TYR A 29 22.05 13.04 3.60
C TYR A 29 23.11 13.68 2.68
N GLN A 30 24.24 14.12 3.24
CA GLN A 30 25.31 14.74 2.42
C GLN A 30 25.93 13.75 1.41
N THR A 31 26.04 12.47 1.77
CA THR A 31 26.54 11.42 0.87
C THR A 31 25.56 11.20 -0.27
N ALA A 32 24.26 11.10 0.03
CA ALA A 32 23.20 10.99 -0.97
C ALA A 32 23.15 12.23 -1.89
N TRP A 33 23.36 13.42 -1.35
CA TRP A 33 23.41 14.67 -2.13
C TRP A 33 24.61 14.71 -3.08
N ALA A 34 25.79 14.29 -2.62
CA ALA A 34 26.98 14.18 -3.47
C ALA A 34 26.73 13.19 -4.62
N TRP A 35 26.17 12.01 -4.33
CA TRP A 35 25.84 11.02 -5.36
C TRP A 35 24.82 11.54 -6.38
N ALA A 36 23.79 12.25 -5.93
CA ALA A 36 22.78 12.84 -6.82
C ALA A 36 23.41 13.88 -7.75
N LYS A 37 24.30 14.72 -7.23
CA LYS A 37 25.02 15.73 -8.02
C LYS A 37 26.04 15.12 -9.00
N GLU A 38 26.70 14.05 -8.59
CA GLU A 38 27.69 13.32 -9.40
C GLU A 38 27.05 12.34 -10.41
N GLY A 39 25.73 12.14 -10.36
CA GLY A 39 25.03 11.16 -11.20
C GLY A 39 25.37 9.71 -10.84
N ARG A 40 25.81 9.45 -9.60
CA ARG A 40 26.22 8.13 -9.10
C ARG A 40 25.15 7.44 -8.25
N MET A 41 23.93 7.98 -8.26
CA MET A 41 22.84 7.39 -7.50
C MET A 41 22.55 5.97 -8.03
N PRO A 42 22.34 5.00 -7.14
CA PRO A 42 21.96 3.64 -7.54
C PRO A 42 20.53 3.56 -8.09
N VAL A 43 19.74 4.62 -7.87
CA VAL A 43 18.33 4.75 -8.25
C VAL A 43 18.13 6.01 -9.09
N PRO A 44 17.12 6.04 -9.99
CA PRO A 44 16.83 7.23 -10.77
C PRO A 44 16.45 8.42 -9.87
N VAL A 45 17.07 9.57 -10.14
CA VAL A 45 16.80 10.82 -9.43
C VAL A 45 16.51 11.96 -10.39
N ARG A 46 15.67 12.89 -9.96
CA ARG A 46 15.34 14.12 -10.70
C ARG A 46 15.40 15.31 -9.77
N GLN A 47 15.96 16.40 -10.28
CA GLN A 47 15.86 17.70 -9.63
C GLN A 47 14.59 18.43 -10.11
N THR A 48 13.80 18.94 -9.17
CA THR A 48 12.69 19.83 -9.49
C THR A 48 13.22 21.21 -9.92
N PRO A 49 12.42 22.03 -10.62
CA PRO A 49 12.79 23.41 -10.92
C PRO A 49 13.10 24.24 -9.66
N SER A 50 12.54 23.87 -8.50
CA SER A 50 12.83 24.48 -7.20
C SER A 50 14.14 24.01 -6.56
N GLY A 51 14.89 23.11 -7.19
CA GLY A 51 16.18 22.61 -6.72
C GLY A 51 16.12 21.41 -5.78
N THR A 52 14.93 20.87 -5.50
CA THR A 52 14.75 19.68 -4.63
C THR A 52 15.04 18.41 -5.41
N TRP A 53 15.83 17.52 -4.81
CA TRP A 53 16.09 16.18 -5.36
C TRP A 53 14.97 15.21 -4.96
N LEU A 54 14.34 14.62 -5.97
CA LEU A 54 13.36 13.54 -5.86
C LEU A 54 13.97 12.23 -6.35
N VAL A 55 13.73 11.17 -5.60
CA VAL A 55 14.10 9.81 -5.96
C VAL A 55 12.85 9.11 -6.50
N ASP A 56 12.97 8.56 -7.70
CA ASP A 56 11.93 7.74 -8.33
C ASP A 56 12.21 6.28 -7.93
N GLU A 57 11.68 5.83 -6.80
CA GLU A 57 11.76 4.43 -6.36
C GLU A 57 10.42 3.74 -6.67
N PRO A 58 10.41 2.48 -7.14
CA PRO A 58 9.17 1.70 -7.11
C PRO A 58 8.65 1.74 -5.68
N ALA A 59 7.38 2.11 -5.51
CA ALA A 59 6.73 2.00 -4.21
C ALA A 59 7.06 0.61 -3.65
N PRO A 60 7.43 0.48 -2.35
CA PRO A 60 7.60 -0.84 -1.77
C PRO A 60 6.36 -1.63 -2.14
N GLU A 61 6.53 -2.72 -2.91
CA GLU A 61 5.43 -3.64 -3.13
C GLU A 61 4.89 -3.92 -1.74
N ALA A 62 3.59 -3.72 -1.53
CA ALA A 62 2.97 -3.98 -0.25
C ALA A 62 3.22 -5.46 0.04
N SER A 63 4.30 -5.75 0.76
CA SER A 63 4.80 -7.08 1.05
C SER A 63 3.95 -7.59 2.21
N GLY A 64 2.67 -7.83 1.93
CA GLY A 64 1.67 -8.06 2.95
C GLY A 64 0.40 -8.60 2.31
N ARG A 65 -0.23 -9.55 3.00
CA ARG A 65 -1.50 -10.10 2.58
C ARG A 65 -2.61 -9.08 2.84
N VAL A 66 -3.20 -8.51 1.79
CA VAL A 66 -4.35 -7.62 1.93
C VAL A 66 -5.58 -8.43 2.31
N VAL A 67 -6.16 -8.17 3.48
CA VAL A 67 -7.40 -8.80 3.96
C VAL A 67 -8.52 -7.77 4.09
N ALA A 68 -9.64 -8.01 3.41
CA ALA A 68 -10.84 -7.19 3.53
C ALA A 68 -11.72 -7.69 4.67
N TYR A 69 -11.78 -6.94 5.78
CA TYR A 69 -12.67 -7.23 6.90
C TYR A 69 -13.98 -6.43 6.80
N CYS A 70 -15.12 -7.11 6.72
CA CYS A 70 -16.46 -6.52 6.62
C CYS A 70 -17.33 -6.95 7.82
N ARG A 71 -18.13 -6.02 8.35
CA ARG A 71 -18.96 -6.29 9.53
C ARG A 71 -20.30 -5.57 9.48
N VAL A 72 -21.33 -6.27 9.93
CA VAL A 72 -22.65 -5.70 10.26
C VAL A 72 -22.98 -5.89 11.74
N SER A 73 -23.81 -4.99 12.29
CA SER A 73 -24.14 -4.96 13.72
C SER A 73 -25.20 -5.96 14.16
N SER A 74 -26.18 -6.26 13.29
CA SER A 74 -27.27 -7.21 13.55
C SER A 74 -27.30 -8.32 12.50
N ALA A 75 -27.84 -9.48 12.88
CA ALA A 75 -28.11 -10.58 11.96
C ALA A 75 -29.11 -10.19 10.87
N ASP A 76 -30.03 -9.27 11.16
CA ASP A 76 -31.01 -8.77 10.18
C ASP A 76 -30.35 -8.00 9.03
N GLN A 77 -29.13 -7.49 9.27
CA GLN A 77 -28.32 -6.77 8.29
C GLN A 77 -27.36 -7.70 7.53
N LYS A 78 -27.37 -9.01 7.83
CA LYS A 78 -26.53 -10.00 7.13
C LYS A 78 -26.72 -9.99 5.62
N PRO A 79 -27.93 -9.77 5.05
CA PRO A 79 -28.09 -9.65 3.59
C PRO A 79 -27.33 -8.46 2.98
N ASP A 80 -27.02 -7.41 3.75
CA ASP A 80 -26.24 -6.26 3.27
C ASP A 80 -24.73 -6.49 3.29
N LEU A 81 -24.27 -7.58 3.91
CA LEU A 81 -22.85 -7.89 4.08
C LEU A 81 -22.17 -8.15 2.74
N ASP A 82 -22.84 -8.82 1.81
CA ASP A 82 -22.32 -9.09 0.47
C ASP A 82 -22.11 -7.79 -0.33
N ARG A 83 -23.02 -6.83 -0.16
CA ARG A 83 -22.89 -5.50 -0.78
C ARG A 83 -21.72 -4.72 -0.19
N GLN A 84 -21.48 -4.84 1.12
CA GLN A 84 -20.35 -4.23 1.79
C GLN A 84 -19.03 -4.84 1.29
N VAL A 85 -18.96 -6.17 1.20
CA VAL A 85 -17.80 -6.90 0.66
C VAL A 85 -17.49 -6.44 -0.76
N ALA A 86 -18.49 -6.41 -1.64
CA ALA A 86 -18.30 -6.00 -3.03
C ALA A 86 -17.68 -4.60 -3.14
N ARG A 87 -18.19 -3.63 -2.36
CA ARG A 87 -17.67 -2.25 -2.36
C ARG A 87 -16.24 -2.17 -1.84
N VAL A 88 -15.92 -2.90 -0.77
CA VAL A 88 -14.56 -2.89 -0.18
C VAL A 88 -13.56 -3.53 -1.14
N VAL A 89 -13.90 -4.66 -1.75
CA VAL A 89 -13.02 -5.34 -2.72
C VAL A 89 -12.79 -4.48 -3.96
N GLN A 90 -13.85 -3.86 -4.49
CA GLN A 90 -13.74 -2.94 -5.62
C GLN A 90 -12.86 -1.73 -5.29
N GLY A 91 -13.05 -1.13 -4.11
CA GLY A 91 -12.24 -0.01 -3.65
C GLY A 91 -10.77 -0.37 -3.50
N ALA A 92 -10.46 -1.49 -2.85
CA ALA A 92 -9.09 -1.98 -2.69
C ALA A 92 -8.42 -2.28 -4.04
N THR A 93 -9.15 -2.95 -4.95
CA THR A 93 -8.66 -3.24 -6.30
C THR A 93 -8.39 -1.96 -7.09
N GLY A 94 -9.25 -0.94 -6.96
CA GLY A 94 -9.05 0.38 -7.59
C GLY A 94 -7.82 1.13 -7.07
N LEU A 95 -7.37 0.83 -5.86
CA LEU A 95 -6.13 1.35 -5.27
C LEU A 95 -4.90 0.49 -5.61
N GLY A 96 -5.05 -0.58 -6.40
CA GLY A 96 -3.95 -1.51 -6.69
C GLY A 96 -3.60 -2.44 -5.52
N LEU A 97 -4.52 -2.61 -4.57
CA LEU A 97 -4.38 -3.52 -3.44
C LEU A 97 -5.15 -4.82 -3.72
N PRO A 98 -4.50 -5.88 -4.24
CA PRO A 98 -5.18 -7.14 -4.53
C PRO A 98 -5.62 -7.82 -3.24
N VAL A 99 -6.93 -7.94 -3.03
CA VAL A 99 -7.49 -8.57 -1.83
C VAL A 99 -7.26 -10.09 -1.88
N ALA A 100 -6.49 -10.61 -0.93
CA ALA A 100 -6.15 -12.02 -0.82
C ALA A 100 -7.15 -12.81 0.04
N GLU A 101 -7.89 -12.15 0.92
CA GLU A 101 -8.93 -12.76 1.75
C GLU A 101 -10.04 -11.77 2.08
N VAL A 102 -11.27 -12.26 2.17
CA VAL A 102 -12.41 -11.53 2.72
C VAL A 102 -12.86 -12.21 4.00
N VAL A 103 -12.93 -11.45 5.10
CA VAL A 103 -13.43 -11.93 6.39
C VAL A 103 -14.68 -11.15 6.77
N THR A 104 -15.78 -11.86 6.96
CA THR A 104 -17.07 -11.27 7.30
C THR A 104 -17.51 -11.61 8.73
N GLU A 105 -18.02 -10.65 9.47
CA GLU A 105 -18.47 -10.85 10.86
C GLU A 105 -19.83 -10.18 11.11
N VAL A 106 -20.72 -10.88 11.82
CA VAL A 106 -21.96 -10.28 12.35
C VAL A 106 -21.76 -10.15 13.84
N GLY A 107 -21.82 -8.94 14.35
CA GLY A 107 -21.61 -8.70 15.77
C GLY A 107 -21.75 -7.24 16.12
N SER A 108 -22.34 -6.96 17.28
CA SER A 108 -22.58 -5.60 17.74
C SER A 108 -21.26 -4.84 17.97
N GLY A 109 -21.29 -3.52 17.74
CA GLY A 109 -20.17 -2.65 18.09
C GLY A 109 -19.91 -2.60 19.60
N VAL A 110 -20.95 -2.78 20.41
CA VAL A 110 -20.90 -2.65 21.87
C VAL A 110 -20.52 -3.95 22.60
N ASN A 111 -20.74 -5.11 21.99
CA ASN A 111 -20.24 -6.38 22.50
C ASN A 111 -18.92 -6.73 21.80
N GLY A 112 -17.81 -6.59 22.51
CA GLY A 112 -16.44 -6.76 22.00
C GLY A 112 -16.04 -8.18 21.57
N ARG A 113 -16.98 -9.14 21.49
CA ARG A 113 -16.70 -10.50 20.99
C ARG A 113 -16.53 -10.49 19.47
N ARG A 114 -15.33 -10.12 19.00
CA ARG A 114 -14.96 -10.07 17.58
C ARG A 114 -13.91 -11.13 17.26
N CYS A 115 -14.31 -12.39 17.34
CA CYS A 115 -13.35 -13.50 17.28
C CYS A 115 -12.59 -13.52 15.96
N LYS A 116 -13.23 -13.12 14.85
CA LYS A 116 -12.57 -13.09 13.53
C LYS A 116 -11.61 -11.93 13.41
N LEU A 117 -11.99 -10.74 13.87
CA LEU A 117 -11.07 -9.59 13.92
C LEU A 117 -9.86 -9.87 14.81
N HIS A 118 -10.06 -10.41 16.02
CA HIS A 118 -8.96 -10.74 16.93
C HIS A 118 -8.01 -11.78 16.32
N ARG A 119 -8.55 -12.78 15.61
CA ARG A 119 -7.74 -13.76 14.89
C ARG A 119 -6.89 -13.10 13.80
N LEU A 120 -7.47 -12.21 13.01
CA LEU A 120 -6.74 -11.48 11.96
C LEU A 120 -5.61 -10.64 12.53
N LEU A 121 -5.89 -9.88 13.60
CA LEU A 121 -4.87 -9.05 14.25
C LEU A 121 -3.77 -9.86 14.95
N SER A 122 -4.04 -11.14 15.24
CA SER A 122 -3.05 -12.05 15.82
C SER A 122 -2.27 -12.83 14.76
N ASP A 123 -2.64 -12.74 13.48
CA ASP A 123 -1.95 -13.43 12.39
C ASP A 123 -0.75 -12.60 11.91
N PRO A 124 0.49 -13.04 12.14
CA PRO A 124 1.69 -12.32 11.73
C PRO A 124 1.87 -12.28 10.20
N ARG A 125 1.05 -13.01 9.43
CA ARG A 125 1.07 -12.99 7.97
C ARG A 125 0.04 -12.03 7.36
N ALA A 126 -0.82 -11.42 8.18
CA ALA A 126 -1.83 -10.47 7.74
C ALA A 126 -1.36 -9.00 7.84
N ALA A 127 -0.14 -8.75 8.35
CA ALA A 127 0.45 -7.43 8.57
C ALA A 127 1.72 -7.23 7.73
#